data_AF-A0A838J800-F1
#
_entry.id   AF-A0A838J800-F1
#
_cell.length_a   1.000
_cell.length_b   1.000
_cell.length_c   1.000
_cell.angle_alpha   90.00
_cell.angle_beta   90.00
_cell.angle_gamma   90.00
#
_symmetry.space_group_name_H-M   'P 1'
#
loop_
_entity.id
_entity.type
_entity.pdbx_description
1 polymer ?
#
loop_
_entity_poly.entity_id
_entity_poly.type
_entity_poly.pdbx_seq_one_letter_code
_entity_poly.pdbx_strand_id
1 'polypeptide(L)' 'MSWQNIHQILGMAMVDATFSRRLLANPLEAIREFRFDLTEEEEKILREVKASDVSELSQILVERLSQGGQRD' A
#
# COMPACT_ATOMS: atom_id res chain seq x y z
N MET A 1 7.71 -6.16 0.84
CA MET A 1 6.39 -6.79 1.16
C MET A 1 6.06 -7.88 0.17
N SER A 2 5.34 -8.91 0.62
CA SER A 2 4.75 -9.91 -0.28
C SER A 2 3.47 -9.37 -0.93
N TRP A 3 3.19 -9.77 -2.17
CA TRP A 3 1.96 -9.46 -2.91
C TRP A 3 0.67 -9.72 -2.11
N GLN A 4 0.67 -10.77 -1.28
CA GLN A 4 -0.43 -11.08 -0.36
C GLN A 4 -0.74 -9.95 0.63
N ASN A 5 0.28 -9.27 1.17
CA ASN A 5 0.10 -8.19 2.13
C ASN A 5 -0.59 -7.00 1.45
N ILE A 6 -0.17 -6.67 0.23
CA ILE A 6 -0.76 -5.61 -0.59
C ILE A 6 -2.24 -5.91 -0.85
N HIS A 7 -2.55 -7.13 -1.30
CA HIS A 7 -3.93 -7.55 -1.53
C HIS A 7 -4.78 -7.54 -0.25
N GLN A 8 -4.22 -7.88 0.91
CA GLN A 8 -4.94 -7.78 2.18
C GLN A 8 -5.23 -6.34 2.57
N ILE A 9 -4.25 -5.44 2.45
CA ILE A 9 -4.43 -4.00 2.72
C ILE A 9 -5.53 -3.43 1.82
N LEU A 10 -5.45 -3.72 0.52
CA LEU A 10 -6.43 -3.26 -0.45
C LEU A 10 -7.81 -3.86 -0.23
N GLY A 11 -7.87 -5.14 0.11
CA GLY A 11 -9.11 -5.81 0.51
C GLY A 11 -9.76 -5.12 1.71
N MET A 12 -8.97 -4.78 2.73
CA MET A 12 -9.44 -4.02 3.89
C MET A 12 -9.91 -2.62 3.51
N ALA A 13 -9.20 -1.92 2.63
CA ALA A 13 -9.61 -0.59 2.17
C ALA A 13 -10.91 -0.61 1.35
N MET A 14 -11.23 -1.72 0.69
CA MET A 14 -12.51 -1.85 -0.03
C MET A 14 -13.71 -2.08 0.90
N VAL A 15 -13.51 -2.75 2.04
CA VAL A 15 -14.61 -3.07 2.99
C VAL A 15 -14.71 -2.08 4.14
N ASP A 16 -13.62 -1.39 4.49
CA ASP A 16 -13.56 -0.42 5.58
C ASP A 16 -13.28 0.99 5.04
N ALA A 17 -14.33 1.81 5.01
CA ALA A 17 -14.26 3.18 4.49
C ALA A 17 -13.38 4.11 5.36
N THR A 18 -13.20 3.79 6.65
CA THR A 18 -12.33 4.56 7.53
C THR A 18 -10.87 4.27 7.21
N PHE A 19 -10.55 2.99 7.03
CA PHE A 19 -9.24 2.55 6.60
C PHE A 19 -8.89 3.08 5.22
N SER A 20 -9.82 3.03 4.27
CA SER A 20 -9.67 3.64 2.93
C SER A 20 -9.25 5.10 3.00
N ARG A 21 -9.98 5.92 3.77
CA ARG A 21 -9.67 7.35 3.93
C ARG A 21 -8.30 7.58 4.58
N ARG A 22 -7.93 6.77 5.57
CA ARG A 22 -6.60 6.81 6.18
C ARG A 22 -5.51 6.43 5.20
N LEU A 23 -5.73 5.38 4.41
CA LEU A 23 -4.79 4.87 3.41
C LEU A 23 -4.59 5.89 2.27
N LEU A 24 -5.64 6.59 1.84
CA LEU A 24 -5.54 7.66 0.84
C LEU A 24 -4.88 8.93 1.41
N ALA A 25 -5.11 9.24 2.69
CA ALA A 25 -4.50 10.41 3.34
C ALA A 25 -3.02 10.19 3.68
N ASN A 26 -2.67 8.99 4.17
CA ASN A 26 -1.32 8.63 4.58
C ASN A 26 -1.16 7.10 4.53
N PRO A 27 -0.77 6.54 3.36
CA PRO A 27 -0.69 5.09 3.21
C PRO A 27 0.41 4.49 4.08
N LEU A 28 1.50 5.21 4.31
CA LEU A 28 2.56 4.79 5.23
C LEU A 28 2.04 4.56 6.66
N GLU A 29 1.28 5.51 7.22
CA GLU A 29 0.75 5.36 8.58
C GLU A 29 -0.29 4.24 8.66
N ALA A 30 -1.18 4.17 7.67
CA ALA A 30 -2.21 3.14 7.59
C ALA A 30 -1.59 1.74 7.57
N ILE A 31 -0.45 1.56 6.87
CA ILE A 31 0.25 0.28 6.75
C ILE A 31 1.10 -0.02 7.99
N ARG A 32 1.67 1.01 8.65
CA ARG A 32 2.41 0.82 9.92
C ARG A 32 1.54 0.24 11.04
N GLU A 33 0.24 0.52 11.06
CA GLU A 33 -0.69 -0.08 12.04
C GLU A 33 -0.70 -1.62 11.97
N PHE A 34 -0.40 -2.20 10.80
CA PHE A 34 -0.39 -3.65 10.58
C PHE A 34 0.96 -4.31 10.84
N ARG A 35 1.96 -3.55 11.30
CA ARG A 35 3.35 -4.03 11.53
C ARG A 35 3.92 -4.80 10.35
N PHE A 36 3.70 -4.30 9.14
CA PHE A 36 4.41 -4.85 8.01
C PHE A 36 5.88 -4.41 8.04
N ASP A 37 6.77 -5.36 7.77
CA ASP A 37 8.17 -5.09 7.48
C ASP A 37 8.24 -4.44 6.08
N LEU A 38 8.29 -3.11 6.09
CA LEU A 38 8.51 -2.28 4.91
C LEU A 38 10.02 -2.04 4.79
N THR A 39 10.57 -2.22 3.60
CA THR A 39 11.93 -1.75 3.32
C THR A 39 11.94 -0.23 3.08
N GLU A 40 13.11 0.40 3.14
CA GLU A 40 13.27 1.84 2.89
C GLU A 40 12.73 2.25 1.51
N GLU A 41 12.86 1.39 0.49
CA GLU A 41 12.29 1.62 -0.84
C GLU A 41 10.76 1.63 -0.81
N GLU A 42 10.15 0.69 -0.08
CA GLU A 42 8.70 0.61 0.05
C GLU A 42 8.14 1.79 0.83
N GLU A 43 8.79 2.19 1.94
CA GLU A 43 8.40 3.39 2.68
C GLU A 43 8.48 4.64 1.80
N LYS A 44 9.49 4.73 0.94
CA LYS A 44 9.63 5.84 0.00
C LYS A 44 8.50 5.83 -1.05
N ILE A 45 8.20 4.68 -1.65
CA ILE A 45 7.09 4.52 -2.59
C ILE A 45 5.76 4.91 -1.93
N LEU A 46 5.52 4.44 -0.71
CA LEU A 46 4.31 4.76 0.08
C LEU A 46 4.23 6.22 0.49
N ARG A 47 5.36 6.91 0.65
CA ARG A 47 5.37 8.34 0.95
C ARG A 47 5.12 9.19 -0.29
N GLU A 48 5.58 8.72 -1.46
CA GLU A 48 5.44 9.45 -2.72
C GLU A 48 4.13 9.14 -3.45
N VAL A 49 3.47 8.03 -3.14
CA VAL A 49 2.18 7.67 -3.75
C VAL A 49 1.10 8.64 -3.29
N LYS A 50 0.45 9.26 -4.27
CA LYS A 50 -0.80 10.01 -4.09
C LYS A 50 -1.80 9.39 -5.05
N ALA A 51 -2.83 8.79 -4.48
CA ALA A 51 -3.93 8.23 -5.24
C ALA A 51 -5.21 8.98 -4.88
N SER A 52 -6.06 9.18 -5.88
CA SER A 52 -7.38 9.79 -5.68
C SER A 52 -8.39 8.79 -5.12
N ASP A 53 -8.22 7.51 -5.48
CA ASP A 53 -9.13 6.42 -5.12
C ASP A 53 -8.35 5.12 -4.84
N VAL A 54 -9.01 4.18 -4.15
CA VAL A 54 -8.42 2.89 -3.76
C VAL A 54 -7.97 2.07 -4.98
N SER A 55 -8.66 2.17 -6.11
CA SER A 55 -8.27 1.50 -7.36
C SER A 55 -6.99 2.06 -7.97
N GLU A 56 -6.79 3.37 -7.89
CA GLU A 56 -5.55 4.00 -8.37
C GLU A 56 -4.40 3.66 -7.43
N LEU A 57 -4.65 3.68 -6.13
CA LEU A 57 -3.69 3.25 -5.11
C LEU A 57 -3.27 1.80 -5.32
N SER A 58 -4.23 0.88 -5.54
CA SER A 58 -3.93 -0.54 -5.74
C SER A 58 -3.02 -0.75 -6.92
N GLN A 59 -3.30 -0.07 -8.03
CA GLN A 59 -2.51 -0.20 -9.24
C GLN A 59 -1.09 0.33 -9.04
N ILE A 60 -0.92 1.47 -8.36
CA ILE A 60 0.40 2.02 -8.07
C ILE A 60 1.18 1.12 -7.10
N LEU A 61 0.53 0.63 -6.04
CA LEU A 61 1.16 -0.28 -5.08
C LEU A 61 1.57 -1.59 -5.74
N VAL A 62 0.68 -2.19 -6.53
CA VAL A 62 0.97 -3.38 -7.32
C VAL A 62 2.13 -3.13 -8.27
N GLU A 63 2.11 -2.05 -9.05
CA GLU A 63 3.16 -1.78 -10.02
C GLU A 63 4.50 -1.50 -9.33
N ARG A 64 4.52 -0.62 -8.33
CA ARG A 64 5.77 -0.18 -7.69
C ARG A 64 6.36 -1.22 -6.73
N LEU A 65 5.52 -1.86 -5.91
CA LEU A 65 5.99 -2.84 -4.93
C LEU A 65 6.24 -4.21 -5.57
N SER A 66 5.51 -4.59 -6.62
CA SER A 66 5.79 -5.84 -7.34
C SER A 66 7.04 -5.75 -8.21
N GLN A 67 7.38 -4.57 -8.74
CA GLN A 67 8.64 -4.34 -9.46
C GLN A 67 9.86 -4.38 -8.52
N GLY A 68 9.71 -3.97 -7.26
CA GLY A 68 10.76 -4.07 -6.22
C GLY A 68 10.95 -5.48 -5.65
N GLY A 69 9.96 -6.37 -5.81
CA GLY A 69 9.99 -7.74 -5.30
C GLY A 69 10.36 -8.83 -6.33
N GLN A 70 10.53 -8.49 -7.61
CA GLN A 70 10.82 -9.45 -8.68
C GLN A 70 12.22 -9.24 -9.27
N ARG A 71 13.22 -9.53 -8.45
CA ARG A 71 14.56 -9.93 -8.89
C ARG A 71 14.97 -11.15 -8.07
N ASP A 72 14.36 -12.28 -8.38
CA ASP A 72 14.97 -13.60 -8.22
C ASP A 72 14.81 -14.34 -9.55
#